data_AF-A0A2M7R4V8-F1
#
_entry.id   AF-A0A2M7R4V8-F1
#
_cell.length_a   1.000
_cell.length_b   1.000
_cell.length_c   1.000
_cell.angle_alpha   90.00
_cell.angle_beta   90.00
_cell.angle_gamma   90.00
#
_symmetry.space_group_name_H-M   'P 1'
#
loop_
_entity.id
_entity.type
_entity.pdbx_description
1 polymer ?
#
loop_
_entity_poly.entity_id
_entity_poly.type
_entity_poly.pdbx_seq_one_letter_code
_entity_poly.pdbx_strand_id
1 'polypeptide(L)' 'MKPIPSDILTQYEAVLKKRAVPDSRHADYRKWLLYYLDFRGKYTLPDSKSERVKQFINKLRDKKQTLQQQNQAAYAYR' A
#
# COMPACT_ATOMS: atom_id res chain seq x y z
N MET A 1 8.67 -1.23 -12.45
CA MET A 1 7.51 -1.72 -11.68
C MET A 1 7.12 -3.06 -12.26
N LYS A 2 7.00 -4.11 -11.44
CA LYS A 2 6.41 -5.39 -11.91
C LYS A 2 4.89 -5.21 -12.01
N PRO A 3 4.22 -5.76 -13.04
CA PRO A 3 2.77 -5.72 -13.11
C PRO A 3 2.16 -6.47 -11.91
N ILE A 4 1.02 -5.99 -11.40
CA ILE A 4 0.29 -6.73 -10.36
C ILE A 4 -0.23 -8.01 -11.02
N PRO A 5 0.00 -9.19 -10.42
CA PRO A 5 -0.68 -10.41 -10.83
C PRO A 5 -2.20 -10.20 -10.82
N SER A 6 -2.88 -10.57 -11.90
CA SER A 6 -4.32 -10.37 -12.08
C SER A 6 -5.15 -10.97 -10.94
N ASP A 7 -4.74 -12.12 -10.39
CA ASP A 7 -5.38 -12.76 -9.24
C ASP A 7 -5.41 -11.86 -7.99
N ILE A 8 -4.28 -11.21 -7.66
CA ILE A 8 -4.18 -10.29 -6.53
C ILE A 8 -5.04 -9.05 -6.76
N LEU A 9 -5.06 -8.54 -8.00
CA LEU A 9 -5.87 -7.39 -8.36
C LEU A 9 -7.36 -7.70 -8.19
N THR A 10 -7.83 -8.85 -8.68
CA THR A 10 -9.23 -9.27 -8.56
C THR A 10 -9.66 -9.47 -7.11
N GLN A 11 -8.82 -10.10 -6.28
CA GLN A 11 -9.10 -10.24 -4.84
C GLN A 11 -9.16 -8.87 -4.16
N TYR A 12 -8.25 -7.96 -4.50
CA TYR A 12 -8.21 -6.63 -3.91
C TYR A 12 -9.43 -5.80 -4.30
N GLU A 13 -9.86 -5.86 -5.56
CA GLU A 13 -11.08 -5.20 -6.02
C GLU A 13 -12.33 -5.76 -5.35
N ALA A 14 -12.40 -7.08 -5.12
CA ALA A 14 -13.49 -7.70 -4.37
C ALA A 14 -13.55 -7.16 -2.92
N VAL A 15 -12.39 -6.93 -2.28
CA VAL A 15 -12.32 -6.32 -0.95
C VAL A 15 -12.75 -4.85 -0.98
N LEU A 16 -12.35 -4.07 -1.98
CA LEU A 16 -12.77 -2.67 -2.13
C LEU A 16 -14.30 -2.57 -2.31
N LYS A 17 -14.88 -3.45 -3.13
CA LYS A 17 -16.33 -3.56 -3.32
C LYS A 17 -17.04 -3.95 -2.02
N LYS A 18 -16.54 -4.96 -1.31
CA LYS A 18 -17.08 -5.38 -0.01
C LYS A 18 -17.05 -4.26 1.04
N ARG A 19 -16.06 -3.38 0.97
CA ARG A 19 -15.91 -2.21 1.85
C ARG A 19 -16.68 -0.98 1.36
N ALA A 20 -17.50 -1.11 0.33
CA ALA A 20 -18.25 -0.02 -0.29
C ALA A 20 -17.36 1.18 -0.67
N VAL A 21 -16.12 0.92 -1.10
CA VAL A 21 -15.23 1.98 -1.59
C VAL A 21 -15.78 2.43 -2.95
N PRO A 22 -16.00 3.74 -3.16
CA PRO A 22 -16.44 4.27 -4.44
C PRO A 22 -15.46 3.93 -5.57
N ASP A 23 -15.96 3.53 -6.74
CA ASP A 23 -15.14 3.16 -7.91
C ASP A 23 -14.16 4.28 -8.33
N SER A 24 -14.53 5.54 -8.10
CA SER A 24 -13.65 6.70 -8.33
C SER A 24 -12.35 6.64 -7.54
N ARG A 25 -12.34 5.98 -6.38
CA ARG A 25 -11.14 5.78 -5.54
C ARG A 25 -10.39 4.50 -5.89
N HIS A 26 -10.97 3.55 -6.63
CA HIS A 26 -10.32 2.26 -6.90
C HIS A 26 -8.99 2.45 -7.64
N ALA A 27 -8.91 3.43 -8.55
CA ALA A 27 -7.67 3.79 -9.23
C ALA A 27 -6.55 4.20 -8.25
N ASP A 28 -6.87 5.00 -7.23
CA ASP A 28 -5.92 5.41 -6.20
C ASP A 28 -5.47 4.23 -5.34
N TYR A 29 -6.39 3.35 -4.95
CA TYR A 29 -6.08 2.16 -4.16
C TYR A 29 -5.22 1.15 -4.94
N ARG A 30 -5.47 0.97 -6.24
CA ARG A 30 -4.62 0.14 -7.12
C ARG A 30 -3.19 0.70 -7.21
N LYS A 31 -3.05 2.03 -7.28
CA LYS A 31 -1.72 2.69 -7.25
C LYS A 31 -0.98 2.36 -5.96
N TRP A 32 -1.65 2.45 -4.81
CA TRP A 32 -1.02 2.09 -3.53
C TRP A 32 -0.63 0.61 -3.44
N LEU A 33 -1.45 -0.29 -4.00
CA LEU A 33 -1.12 -1.71 -4.10
C LEU A 33 0.16 -1.94 -4.93
N LEU A 34 0.30 -1.27 -6.08
CA LEU A 34 1.53 -1.30 -6.90
C LEU A 34 2.75 -0.85 -6.11
N TYR A 35 2.65 0.28 -5.41
CA TYR A 35 3.75 0.79 -4.58
C TYR A 35 4.12 -0.18 -3.45
N TYR A 36 3.14 -0.81 -2.82
CA TYR A 36 3.35 -1.79 -1.77
C TYR A 36 4.05 -3.05 -2.29
N LEU A 37 3.62 -3.57 -3.44
CA LEU A 37 4.24 -4.76 -4.05
C LEU A 37 5.67 -4.46 -4.55
N ASP A 38 5.91 -3.27 -5.11
CA ASP A 38 7.26 -2.82 -5.47
C ASP A 38 8.16 -2.69 -4.24
N PHE A 39 7.61 -2.19 -3.12
CA PHE A 39 8.32 -2.13 -1.84
C PHE A 39 8.65 -3.54 -1.32
N ARG A 40 7.68 -4.46 -1.33
CA ARG A 40 7.88 -5.85 -0.87
C ARG A 40 8.94 -6.61 -1.69
N GLY A 41 9.08 -6.29 -2.98
CA GLY A 41 10.11 -6.91 -3.83
C GLY A 41 11.52 -6.33 -3.65
N LYS A 42 11.64 -5.12 -3.08
CA LYS A 42 12.93 -4.42 -2.89
C LYS A 42 13.51 -4.55 -1.48
N TYR A 43 12.69 -4.96 -0.50
CA TYR A 43 13.08 -5.08 0.89
C TYR A 43 12.65 -6.45 1.40
N THR A 44 13.61 -7.29 1.76
CA THR A 44 13.37 -8.55 2.47
C THR A 44 12.62 -8.20 3.74
N LEU A 45 11.32 -8.51 3.78
CA LEU A 45 10.45 -8.07 4.86
C LEU A 45 10.90 -8.76 6.16
N PRO A 46 11.30 -8.01 7.20
CA PRO A 46 11.47 -8.61 8.52
C PRO A 46 10.12 -9.17 8.99
N ASP A 47 10.16 -10.29 9.70
CA ASP A 47 8.99 -11.10 10.08
C ASP A 47 7.94 -10.25 10.84
N SER A 48 8.40 -9.29 11.63
CA SER A 48 7.57 -8.37 12.42
C SER A 48 6.83 -7.31 11.58
N LYS A 49 5.49 -7.38 11.57
CA LYS A 49 4.58 -6.38 10.95
C LYS A 49 4.88 -4.94 11.42
N SER A 50 5.23 -4.77 12.70
CA SER A 50 5.58 -3.46 13.30
C SER A 50 6.83 -2.82 12.67
N GLU A 51 7.86 -3.61 12.39
CA GLU A 51 9.11 -3.12 11.80
C GLU A 51 8.93 -2.73 10.33
N ARG A 52 8.08 -3.44 9.59
CA ARG A 52 7.70 -3.05 8.21
C ARG A 52 7.01 -1.69 8.18
N VAL A 53 6.10 -1.44 9.11
CA VAL A 53 5.37 -0.16 9.20
C VAL A 53 6.32 0.97 9.53
N LYS A 54 7.24 0.77 10.49
CA LYS A 54 8.27 1.77 10.82
C LYS A 54 9.17 2.08 9.62
N GLN A 55 9.67 1.06 8.93
CA GLN A 55 10.51 1.28 7.74
C GLN A 55 9.76 2.01 6.63
N PHE A 56 8.49 1.70 6.43
CA PHE A 56 7.65 2.38 5.43
C PHE A 56 7.43 3.86 5.76
N ILE A 57 7.08 4.17 7.02
CA ILE A 57 6.89 5.56 7.49
C ILE A 57 8.21 6.35 7.41
N ASN A 58 9.33 5.77 7.82
CA ASN A 58 10.64 6.41 7.73
C ASN A 58 11.02 6.74 6.29
N LYS A 59 10.67 5.86 5.34
CA LYS A 59 10.93 6.08 3.92
C LYS A 59 10.01 7.14 3.30
N LEU A 60 8.78 7.28 3.80
CA LEU A 60 7.89 8.38 3.41
C LEU A 60 8.39 9.74 3.92
N ARG A 61 8.96 9.77 5.13
CA ARG A 61 9.68 10.95 5.67
C ARG A 61 10.87 11.34 4.82
N ASP A 62 11.70 10.38 4.44
CA ASP A 62 12.90 10.60 3.61
C ASP A 62 12.53 11.18 2.22
N LYS A 63 11.40 10.72 1.66
CA LYS A 63 10.85 11.23 0.40
C LYS A 63 10.14 12.59 0.48
N LYS A 64 10.19 13.30 1.63
CA LYS A 64 9.47 14.57 1.87
C LYS A 64 7.96 14.51 1.60
N GLN A 65 7.34 13.34 1.79
CA GLN A 65 5.88 13.24 1.64
C GLN A 65 5.14 13.94 2.79
N THR A 66 4.00 14.54 2.48
CA THR A 66 3.25 15.38 3.42
C THR A 66 2.70 14.56 4.58
N LEU A 67 2.44 15.22 5.72
CA LEU A 67 1.86 14.58 6.91
C LEU A 67 0.56 13.81 6.60
N GLN A 68 -0.23 14.31 5.65
CA GLN A 68 -1.46 13.66 5.22
C GLN A 68 -1.20 12.31 4.52
N GLN A 69 -0.16 12.21 3.70
CA GLN A 69 0.26 10.96 3.06
C GLN A 69 0.86 9.97 4.07
N GLN A 70 1.57 10.47 5.09
CA GLN A 70 2.07 9.64 6.19
C GLN A 70 0.93 9.04 7.03
N ASN A 71 -0.11 9.82 7.32
CA ASN A 71 -1.30 9.35 8.04
C ASN A 71 -2.11 8.34 7.23
N GLN A 72 -2.28 8.55 5.92
CA GLN A 72 -2.94 7.58 5.04
C GLN A 72 -2.16 6.26 4.96
N ALA A 73 -0.84 6.33 4.84
CA ALA A 73 0.03 5.16 4.87
C ALA A 73 -0.06 4.36 6.17
N ALA A 74 -0.11 5.05 7.32
CA ALA A 74 -0.29 4.40 8.62
C ALA A 74 -1.66 3.73 8.73
N TYR A 75 -2.71 4.37 8.23
CA TYR A 75 -4.08 3.84 8.30
C TYR A 75 -4.29 2.63 7.39
N ALA A 76 -3.65 2.60 6.21
CA ALA A 76 -3.74 1.49 5.26
C ALA A 76 -3.08 0.18 5.76
N TYR A 77 -2.20 0.27 6.76
CA TYR A 77 -1.36 -0.84 7.23
C TYR A 77 -1.72 -1.40 8.62
N ARG A 78 -2.65 -0.74 9.33
CA ARG A 78 -3.21 -1.25 10.59
C ARG A 78 -4.06 -2.48 10.29
#